data_AF-A0A218QFW3-F1
#
_entry.id   AF-A0A218QFW3-F1
#
_cell.length_a   1.000
_cell.length_b   1.000
_cell.length_c   1.000
_cell.angle_alpha   90.00
_cell.angle_beta   90.00
_cell.angle_gamma   90.00
#
_symmetry.space_group_name_H-M   'P 1'
#
loop_
_entity.id
_entity.type
_entity.pdbx_description
1 polymer ?
#
loop_
_entity_poly.entity_id
_entity_poly.type
_entity_poly.pdbx_seq_one_letter_code
_entity_poly.pdbx_strand_id
1 'polypeptide(L)'
;MLVETTKNVKKYESYKYAFERLKEAIEREFFLEAVVIAESIISDRLISYLVVRHQELKTSEKLPNTKTSLGKLIEKWQQIDQKVSYKDWDDLIKDVDKWRGDRNECAHALVKSNPGSSTHSVEEFVTKSRNCALVGTKLARAVCSWTQSRKAKIPKI
;
A
#
# COMPACT_ATOMS: atom_id res chain seq x y z
N MET A 1 15.89 21.67 -20.21
CA MET A 1 15.99 21.98 -18.77
C MET A 1 16.17 20.66 -18.05
N LEU A 2 17.41 20.31 -17.70
CA LEU A 2 17.77 19.03 -17.09
C LEU A 2 17.22 19.01 -15.66
N VAL A 3 16.33 18.08 -15.34
CA VAL A 3 15.89 17.86 -13.96
C VAL A 3 17.00 17.11 -13.24
N GLU A 4 17.81 17.88 -12.51
CA GLU A 4 18.84 17.35 -11.63
C GLU A 4 18.19 16.41 -10.61
N THR A 5 18.50 15.12 -10.71
CA THR A 5 17.96 14.08 -9.81
C THR A 5 18.72 14.15 -8.49
N THR A 6 18.40 15.15 -7.68
CA THR A 6 18.72 15.12 -6.25
C THR A 6 18.07 13.87 -5.68
N LYS A 7 18.89 12.88 -5.33
CA LYS A 7 18.47 11.68 -4.59
C LYS A 7 17.72 12.20 -3.37
N ASN A 8 16.39 12.01 -3.33
CA ASN A 8 15.55 12.62 -2.31
C ASN A 8 15.82 11.93 -0.97
N VAL A 9 16.88 12.34 -0.27
CA VAL A 9 17.40 11.75 0.97
C VAL A 9 16.28 11.68 2.02
N LYS A 10 15.47 12.73 2.11
CA LYS A 10 14.29 12.81 2.99
C LYS A 10 13.28 11.69 2.70
N LYS A 11 13.08 11.33 1.43
CA LYS A 11 12.18 10.22 1.06
C LYS A 11 12.76 8.88 1.51
N TYR A 12 14.06 8.65 1.32
CA TYR A 12 14.71 7.43 1.80
C TYR A 12 14.59 7.28 3.32
N GLU A 13 14.88 8.33 4.08
CA GLU A 13 14.74 8.37 5.54
C GLU A 13 13.30 8.10 5.97
N SER A 14 12.32 8.69 5.29
CA SER A 14 10.90 8.45 5.57
C SER A 14 10.52 6.98 5.42
N TYR A 15 11.00 6.31 4.36
CA TYR A 15 10.74 4.88 4.16
C TYR A 15 11.47 4.00 5.16
N LYS A 16 12.72 4.34 5.48
CA LYS A 16 13.50 3.63 6.50
C LYS A 16 12.76 3.67 7.83
N TYR A 17 12.39 4.86 8.28
CA TYR A 17 11.59 5.06 9.50
C TYR A 17 10.26 4.30 9.44
N ALA A 18 9.52 4.39 8.33
CA ALA A 18 8.24 3.69 8.21
C ALA A 18 8.38 2.17 8.33
N PHE A 19 9.39 1.56 7.70
CA PHE A 19 9.63 0.11 7.82
C PHE A 19 10.14 -0.30 9.20
N GLU A 20 10.97 0.52 9.85
CA GLU A 20 11.41 0.30 11.24
C GLU A 20 10.23 0.37 12.20
N ARG A 21 9.39 1.40 12.10
CA ARG A 21 8.20 1.57 12.94
C ARG A 21 7.16 0.46 12.70
N LEU A 22 6.97 0.04 11.45
CA LEU A 22 6.11 -1.08 11.12
C LEU A 22 6.58 -2.39 11.74
N LYS A 23 7.90 -2.65 11.75
CA LYS A 23 8.47 -3.81 12.44
C LYS A 23 8.20 -3.73 13.95
N GLU A 24 8.50 -2.59 14.57
CA GLU A 24 8.26 -2.40 16.01
C GLU A 24 6.79 -2.55 16.39
N ALA A 25 5.88 -2.01 15.58
CA ALA A 25 4.44 -2.12 15.80
C ALA A 25 3.97 -3.59 15.75
N ILE A 26 4.54 -4.42 14.87
CA ILE A 26 4.26 -5.87 14.87
C ILE A 26 4.82 -6.54 16.13
N GLU A 27 6.06 -6.23 16.51
CA GLU A 27 6.74 -6.84 17.68
C GLU A 27 6.05 -6.51 19.00
N ARG A 28 5.50 -5.29 19.11
CA ARG A 28 4.74 -4.82 20.28
C ARG A 28 3.24 -5.03 20.18
N GLU A 29 2.78 -5.80 19.18
CA GLU A 29 1.36 -6.14 18.98
C GLU A 29 0.43 -4.94 18.72
N PHE A 30 0.98 -3.80 18.29
CA PHE A 30 0.24 -2.64 17.77
C PHE A 30 -0.20 -2.87 16.32
N PHE A 31 -1.03 -3.89 16.11
CA PHE A 31 -1.38 -4.37 14.77
C PHE A 31 -2.11 -3.32 13.92
N LEU A 32 -2.99 -2.50 14.51
CA LEU A 32 -3.67 -1.42 13.77
C LEU A 32 -2.69 -0.35 13.29
N GLU A 33 -1.67 -0.02 14.08
CA GLU A 33 -0.63 0.92 13.65
C GLU A 33 0.18 0.33 12.49
N ALA A 34 0.59 -0.93 12.59
CA ALA A 34 1.30 -1.61 11.51
C ALA A 34 0.48 -1.64 10.21
N VAL A 35 -0.83 -1.85 10.30
CA VAL A 35 -1.77 -1.79 9.16
C VAL A 35 -1.79 -0.39 8.52
N VAL A 36 -1.90 0.67 9.31
CA VAL A 36 -1.91 2.06 8.82
C VAL A 36 -0.58 2.43 8.17
N ILE A 37 0.55 2.02 8.74
CA ILE A 37 1.87 2.26 8.15
C ILE A 37 2.02 1.51 6.83
N ALA A 38 1.57 0.25 6.76
CA ALA A 38 1.60 -0.53 5.53
C ALA A 38 0.79 0.15 4.42
N GLU A 39 -0.41 0.65 4.72
CA GLU A 39 -1.22 1.42 3.79
C GLU A 39 -0.52 2.68 3.30
N SER A 40 0.11 3.42 4.21
CA SER A 40 0.84 4.65 3.87
C SER A 40 1.95 4.37 2.86
N ILE A 41 2.72 3.31 3.09
CA ILE A 41 3.78 2.84 2.18
C ILE A 41 3.21 2.46 0.82
N ILE A 42 2.16 1.63 0.79
CA ILE A 42 1.53 1.15 -0.45
C ILE A 42 0.97 2.33 -1.24
N SER A 43 0.20 3.20 -0.59
CA SER A 43 -0.45 4.35 -1.23
C SER A 43 0.56 5.31 -1.84
N ASP A 44 1.64 5.65 -1.12
CA ASP A 44 2.67 6.53 -1.68
C ASP A 44 3.39 5.90 -2.89
N ARG A 45 3.64 4.59 -2.85
CA ARG A 45 4.26 3.87 -3.97
C ARG A 45 3.35 3.82 -5.18
N LEU A 46 2.05 3.60 -4.99
CA LEU A 46 1.07 3.65 -6.07
C LEU A 46 0.93 5.05 -6.64
N ILE A 47 0.85 6.10 -5.82
CA ILE A 47 0.84 7.49 -6.29
C ILE A 47 2.06 7.75 -7.17
N SER A 48 3.26 7.39 -6.68
CA SER A 48 4.48 7.61 -7.45
C SER A 48 4.50 6.83 -8.77
N TYR A 49 3.96 5.61 -8.81
CA TYR A 49 3.89 4.81 -10.02
C TYR A 49 2.89 5.38 -11.03
N LEU A 50 1.67 5.67 -10.58
CA LEU A 50 0.60 6.19 -11.40
C LEU A 50 0.96 7.54 -12.01
N VAL A 51 1.61 8.44 -11.26
CA VAL A 51 2.06 9.74 -11.80
C VAL A 51 3.01 9.56 -12.98
N VAL A 52 3.96 8.63 -12.90
CA VAL A 52 4.88 8.33 -14.00
C VAL A 52 4.12 7.75 -15.20
N ARG A 53 3.22 6.79 -14.97
CA ARG A 53 2.46 6.15 -16.05
C ARG A 53 1.49 7.10 -16.74
N HIS A 54 0.81 7.98 -16.00
CA HIS A 54 -0.05 9.03 -16.58
C HIS A 54 0.72 9.96 -17.52
N GLN A 55 1.97 10.31 -17.17
CA GLN A 55 2.84 11.12 -18.02
C GLN A 55 3.24 10.36 -19.30
N GLU A 56 3.60 9.08 -19.18
CA GLU A 56 3.98 8.24 -20.32
C GLU A 56 2.82 7.98 -21.29
N LEU A 57 1.62 7.75 -20.75
CA LEU A 57 0.40 7.49 -21.52
C LEU A 57 -0.27 8.76 -22.03
N LYS A 58 0.23 9.95 -21.66
CA LYS A 58 -0.32 11.28 -22.04
C LYS A 58 -1.83 11.41 -21.80
N THR A 59 -2.33 10.82 -20.73
CA THR A 59 -3.75 10.86 -20.39
C THR A 59 -4.15 12.24 -19.86
N SER A 60 -5.37 12.69 -20.14
CA SER A 60 -5.95 13.93 -19.59
C SER A 60 -6.55 13.76 -18.17
N GLU A 61 -6.50 12.55 -17.60
CA GLU A 61 -7.05 12.29 -16.28
C GLU A 61 -6.32 13.04 -15.16
N LYS A 62 -7.07 13.40 -14.12
CA LYS A 62 -6.53 14.01 -12.90
C LYS A 62 -5.55 13.04 -12.21
N LEU A 63 -4.33 13.54 -11.97
CA LEU A 63 -3.30 12.80 -11.25
C LEU A 63 -3.72 12.48 -9.81
N PRO A 64 -3.41 11.28 -9.31
CA PRO A 64 -3.59 10.97 -7.90
C PRO A 64 -2.65 11.81 -7.03
N ASN A 65 -3.06 12.05 -5.80
CA ASN A 65 -2.31 12.81 -4.80
C ASN A 65 -2.49 12.18 -3.41
N THR A 66 -1.88 12.79 -2.38
CA THR A 66 -1.88 12.29 -1.00
C THR A 66 -3.27 12.16 -0.35
N LYS A 67 -4.31 12.77 -0.92
CA LYS A 67 -5.71 12.65 -0.46
C LYS A 67 -6.49 11.56 -1.20
N THR A 68 -5.88 10.91 -2.18
CA THR A 68 -6.53 9.85 -2.96
C THR A 68 -6.59 8.59 -2.12
N SER A 69 -7.78 8.00 -1.96
CA SER A 69 -7.96 6.78 -1.16
C SER A 69 -7.23 5.59 -1.80
N LEU A 70 -6.82 4.62 -0.97
CA LEU A 70 -6.19 3.39 -1.46
C LEU A 70 -7.05 2.67 -2.50
N GLY A 71 -8.36 2.57 -2.29
CA GLY A 71 -9.28 1.98 -3.27
C GLY A 71 -9.21 2.67 -4.64
N LYS A 72 -9.19 4.00 -4.66
CA LYS A 72 -9.10 4.74 -5.92
C LYS A 72 -7.74 4.61 -6.59
N LEU A 73 -6.67 4.46 -5.81
CA LEU A 73 -5.33 4.17 -6.35
C LEU A 73 -5.28 2.78 -7.01
N ILE A 74 -5.91 1.77 -6.40
CA ILE A 74 -5.98 0.41 -6.94
C ILE A 74 -6.83 0.36 -8.21
N GLU A 75 -8.00 1.01 -8.23
CA GLU A 75 -8.84 1.12 -9.44
C GLU A 75 -8.04 1.70 -10.62
N LYS A 76 -7.30 2.79 -10.38
CA LYS A 76 -6.43 3.39 -11.40
C LYS A 76 -5.28 2.47 -11.80
N TRP A 77 -4.74 1.70 -10.87
CA TRP A 77 -3.70 0.73 -11.18
C TRP A 77 -4.22 -0.37 -12.09
N GLN A 78 -5.43 -0.91 -11.83
CA GLN A 78 -6.10 -1.91 -12.66
C GLN A 78 -6.43 -1.40 -14.07
N GLN A 79 -6.67 -0.11 -14.24
CA GLN A 79 -6.88 0.51 -15.54
C GLN A 79 -5.60 0.55 -16.40
N ILE A 80 -4.43 0.58 -15.77
CA ILE A 80 -3.12 0.65 -16.45
C ILE A 80 -2.51 -0.73 -16.65
N ASP A 81 -2.60 -1.59 -15.64
CA ASP A 81 -2.06 -2.95 -15.65
C ASP A 81 -3.20 -3.95 -15.34
N GLN A 82 -3.44 -4.90 -16.25
CA GLN A 82 -4.46 -5.94 -16.05
C GLN A 82 -4.08 -6.97 -14.97
N LYS A 83 -2.79 -7.29 -14.86
CA LYS A 83 -2.23 -8.25 -13.90
C LYS A 83 -0.77 -7.90 -13.63
N VAL A 84 -0.34 -8.01 -12.38
CA VAL A 84 1.08 -7.81 -12.01
C VAL A 84 1.61 -9.02 -11.26
N SER A 85 2.33 -9.88 -11.97
CA SER A 85 3.12 -10.95 -11.37
C SER A 85 4.47 -10.42 -10.89
N TYR A 86 4.79 -10.62 -9.60
CA TYR A 86 6.02 -10.12 -9.01
C TYR A 86 6.50 -11.00 -7.84
N LYS A 87 7.67 -11.63 -8.00
CA LYS A 87 8.24 -12.59 -7.03
C LYS A 87 7.19 -13.66 -6.70
N ASP A 88 6.84 -13.81 -5.42
CA ASP A 88 5.90 -14.82 -4.92
C ASP A 88 4.42 -14.42 -5.12
N TRP A 89 4.14 -13.29 -5.76
CA TRP A 89 2.79 -12.79 -6.00
C TRP A 89 2.40 -13.03 -7.46
N ASP A 90 1.39 -13.89 -7.69
CA ASP A 90 0.85 -14.13 -9.04
C ASP A 90 0.14 -12.89 -9.59
N ASP A 91 -0.67 -12.24 -8.74
CA ASP A 91 -1.35 -10.99 -9.07
C ASP A 91 -1.34 -10.02 -7.89
N LEU A 92 -0.26 -9.25 -7.81
CA LEU A 92 -0.04 -8.28 -6.76
C LEU A 92 -1.16 -7.24 -6.66
N ILE A 93 -1.85 -6.91 -7.77
CA ILE A 93 -2.95 -5.94 -7.74
C ILE A 93 -4.12 -6.52 -6.96
N LYS A 94 -4.51 -7.75 -7.31
CA LYS A 94 -5.62 -8.46 -6.66
C LYS A 94 -5.34 -8.70 -5.19
N ASP A 95 -4.10 -9.04 -4.84
CA ASP A 95 -3.72 -9.25 -3.44
C ASP A 95 -3.74 -7.96 -2.61
N VAL A 96 -3.33 -6.83 -3.20
CA VAL A 96 -3.45 -5.51 -2.54
C VAL A 96 -4.92 -5.10 -2.38
N ASP A 97 -5.78 -5.36 -3.36
CA ASP A 97 -7.22 -5.04 -3.25
C ASP A 97 -7.94 -5.92 -2.23
N LYS A 98 -7.63 -7.21 -2.19
CA LYS A 98 -8.11 -8.11 -1.14
C LYS A 98 -7.71 -7.60 0.24
N TRP A 99 -6.43 -7.28 0.42
CA TRP A 99 -5.93 -6.75 1.68
C TRP A 99 -6.55 -5.39 2.06
N ARG A 100 -6.89 -4.53 1.09
CA ARG A 100 -7.66 -3.30 1.36
C ARG A 100 -9.01 -3.63 2.02
N GLY A 101 -9.68 -4.68 1.59
CA GLY A 101 -10.90 -5.19 2.22
C GLY A 101 -10.68 -5.57 3.68
N ASP A 102 -9.69 -6.44 3.93
CA ASP A 102 -9.32 -6.89 5.28
C ASP A 102 -8.92 -5.71 6.18
N ARG A 103 -8.20 -4.73 5.63
CA ARG A 103 -7.82 -3.48 6.31
C ARG A 103 -9.04 -2.69 6.74
N ASN A 104 -9.99 -2.48 5.83
CA ASN A 104 -11.20 -1.73 6.11
C ASN A 104 -12.03 -2.40 7.20
N GLU A 105 -12.08 -3.73 7.20
CA GLU A 105 -12.69 -4.49 8.29
C GLU A 105 -11.96 -4.24 9.60
N CYS A 106 -10.63 -4.39 9.66
CA CYS A 106 -9.84 -4.15 10.88
C CYS A 106 -10.02 -2.72 11.43
N ALA A 107 -10.11 -1.71 10.57
CA ALA A 107 -10.32 -0.32 10.97
C ALA A 107 -11.72 -0.05 11.57
N HIS A 108 -12.65 -0.97 11.41
CA HIS A 108 -14.05 -0.82 11.84
C HIS A 108 -14.46 -1.84 12.91
N ALA A 109 -13.89 -3.03 12.88
CA ALA A 109 -14.32 -4.20 13.66
C ALA A 109 -13.99 -4.15 15.16
N LEU A 110 -13.19 -3.17 15.64
CA LEU A 110 -12.87 -3.08 17.07
C LEU A 110 -14.11 -2.85 17.94
N VAL A 111 -15.08 -2.06 17.44
CA VAL A 111 -16.31 -1.72 18.18
C VAL A 111 -17.57 -1.85 17.33
N LYS A 112 -17.47 -1.75 15.99
CA LYS A 112 -18.66 -1.79 15.15
C LYS A 112 -19.10 -3.24 14.97
N SER A 113 -20.36 -3.52 15.29
CA SER A 113 -21.09 -4.71 14.90
C SER A 113 -22.36 -4.30 14.13
N ASN A 114 -22.85 -5.19 13.26
CA ASN A 114 -24.13 -4.94 12.60
C ASN A 114 -25.26 -5.10 13.63
N PRO A 115 -26.30 -4.23 13.60
CA PRO A 115 -27.46 -4.41 14.45
C PRO A 115 -28.05 -5.82 14.29
N GLY A 116 -28.18 -6.56 15.41
CA GLY A 116 -28.70 -7.94 15.41
C GLY A 116 -27.67 -9.05 15.14
N SER A 117 -26.39 -8.72 14.94
CA SER A 117 -25.30 -9.72 14.86
C SER A 117 -24.59 -9.90 16.20
N SER A 118 -24.06 -11.11 16.45
CA SER A 118 -23.17 -11.36 17.58
C SER A 118 -21.89 -10.54 17.38
N THR A 119 -21.52 -9.74 18.39
CA THR A 119 -20.26 -9.01 18.38
C THR A 119 -19.10 -10.01 18.33
N HIS A 120 -18.14 -9.77 17.42
CA HIS A 120 -16.89 -10.52 17.40
C HIS A 120 -16.19 -10.44 18.75
N SER A 121 -15.53 -11.52 19.15
CA SER A 121 -14.71 -11.49 20.37
C SER A 121 -13.49 -10.58 20.18
N VAL A 122 -12.93 -10.09 21.28
CA VAL A 122 -11.69 -9.31 21.25
C VAL A 122 -10.55 -10.15 20.67
N GLU A 123 -10.51 -11.45 20.98
CA GLU A 123 -9.50 -12.39 20.51
C GLU A 123 -9.57 -12.58 18.99
N GLU A 124 -10.77 -12.68 18.42
CA GLU A 124 -10.98 -12.73 16.97
C GLU A 124 -10.50 -11.44 16.31
N PHE A 125 -10.83 -10.29 16.89
CA PHE A 125 -10.39 -8.99 16.38
C PHE A 125 -8.86 -8.87 16.40
N VAL A 126 -8.20 -9.26 17.50
CA VAL A 126 -6.74 -9.23 17.63
C VAL A 126 -6.10 -10.16 16.59
N THR A 127 -6.63 -11.37 16.42
CA THR A 127 -6.13 -12.34 15.44
C THR A 127 -6.27 -11.83 14.00
N LYS A 128 -7.43 -11.27 13.64
CA LYS A 128 -7.65 -10.65 12.32
C LYS A 128 -6.70 -9.48 12.10
N SER A 129 -6.57 -8.60 13.08
CA SER A 129 -5.68 -7.44 13.00
C SER A 129 -4.21 -7.86 12.81
N ARG A 130 -3.76 -8.88 13.55
CA ARG A 130 -2.42 -9.47 13.40
C ARG A 130 -2.19 -9.99 11.99
N ASN A 131 -3.12 -10.79 11.47
CA ASN A 131 -3.01 -11.34 10.12
C ASN A 131 -2.99 -10.23 9.05
N CYS A 132 -3.89 -9.26 9.17
CA CYS A 132 -3.94 -8.09 8.29
C CYS A 132 -2.62 -7.29 8.33
N ALA A 133 -2.03 -7.11 9.51
CA ALA A 133 -0.76 -6.41 9.66
C ALA A 133 0.42 -7.17 9.03
N LEU A 134 0.48 -8.50 9.20
CA LEU A 134 1.52 -9.34 8.62
C LEU A 134 1.42 -9.41 7.09
N VAL A 135 0.21 -9.56 6.55
CA VAL A 135 -0.02 -9.53 5.09
C VAL A 135 0.31 -8.16 4.52
N GLY A 136 -0.18 -7.08 5.15
CA GLY A 136 0.10 -5.70 4.75
C GLY A 136 1.60 -5.39 4.72
N THR A 137 2.34 -5.91 5.69
CA THR A 137 3.81 -5.80 5.74
C THR A 137 4.47 -6.42 4.51
N LYS A 138 4.05 -7.64 4.12
CA LYS A 138 4.58 -8.34 2.95
C LYS A 138 4.23 -7.58 1.66
N LEU A 139 2.99 -7.13 1.54
CA LEU A 139 2.50 -6.34 0.39
C LEU A 139 3.21 -4.99 0.26
N ALA A 140 3.41 -4.28 1.37
CA ALA A 140 4.13 -3.00 1.40
C ALA A 140 5.56 -3.16 0.87
N ARG A 141 6.25 -4.23 1.25
CA ARG A 141 7.58 -4.58 0.70
C ARG A 141 7.49 -4.95 -0.78
N ALA A 142 6.52 -5.76 -1.17
CA ALA A 142 6.33 -6.19 -2.55
C ALA A 142 6.08 -5.01 -3.50
N VAL A 143 5.09 -4.14 -3.19
CA VAL A 143 4.77 -2.95 -3.98
C VAL A 143 5.95 -1.96 -4.01
N CYS A 144 6.63 -1.75 -2.88
CA CYS A 144 7.82 -0.89 -2.84
C CYS A 144 8.94 -1.43 -3.76
N SER A 145 9.24 -2.72 -3.69
CA SER A 145 10.29 -3.35 -4.50
C SER A 145 9.90 -3.41 -5.99
N TRP A 146 8.63 -3.72 -6.28
CA TRP A 146 8.09 -3.74 -7.64
C TRP A 146 8.16 -2.37 -8.31
N THR A 147 7.65 -1.32 -7.66
CA THR A 147 7.70 0.05 -8.22
C THR A 147 9.13 0.56 -8.43
N GLN A 148 10.06 0.22 -7.54
CA GLN A 148 11.48 0.54 -7.74
C GLN A 148 12.07 -0.21 -8.95
N SER A 149 11.72 -1.48 -9.14
CA SER A 149 12.19 -2.27 -10.30
C SER A 149 11.67 -1.74 -11.64
N ARG A 150 10.49 -1.09 -11.66
CA ARG A 150 9.93 -0.42 -12.84
C ARG A 150 10.69 0.87 -13.16
N LYS A 151 11.02 1.69 -12.15
CA LYS A 151 11.81 2.93 -12.33
C LYS A 151 13.21 2.67 -12.89
N ALA A 152 13.85 1.57 -12.50
CA ALA A 152 15.18 1.21 -13.00
C ALA A 152 15.23 0.84 -14.49
N LYS A 153 14.07 0.56 -15.10
CA LYS A 153 13.95 0.14 -16.52
C LYS A 153 13.57 1.28 -17.47
N ILE A 154 13.33 2.48 -16.96
CA ILE A 154 13.05 3.66 -17.79
C ILE A 154 14.41 4.26 -18.18
N PRO A 155 14.78 4.32 -19.48
CA PRO A 155 15.98 5.03 -19.91
C PRO A 155 15.88 6.46 -19.40
N LYS A 156 16.94 6.93 -18.73
CA LYS A 156 17.07 8.35 -18.41
C LYS A 156 17.17 9.09 -19.74
N ILE A 157 16.11 9.80 -20.13
CA ILE A 157 16.13 10.74 -21.25
C ILE A 157 16.92 11.97 -20.82
#